data_AF-A0AAW0K3F1-F1
#
_entry.id   AF-A0AAW0K3F1-F1
#
_cell.length_a   1.000
_cell.length_b   1.000
_cell.length_c   1.000
_cell.angle_alpha   90.00
_cell.angle_beta   90.00
_cell.angle_gamma   90.00
#
_symmetry.space_group_name_H-M   'P 1'
#
loop_
_entity.id
_entity.type
_entity.pdbx_description
1 polymer ?
#
loop_
_entity_poly.entity_id
_entity_poly.type
_entity_poly.pdbx_seq_one_letter_code
_entity_poly.pdbx_strand_id
1 'polypeptide(L)'
;MYLLMRGISFSKPREPGRVMDLEQYGETIVPFSISGDPDLTKNLTKNLEIMLKAKKQELHDVQGDVQGYLLRNKKCIYSCIIALSLTVTRDKKEFTFWFNNEAYHSPSLSLSVLENIIFMSLSGPDATITVSNTPQPQRVTENKYNKQSTSALQIVFNLLFGMSIFTSGFCLMTVTERVSKAKHIQFVSGVYTFNFWLSALLWDLIIHFVACALLLLVFLITDVDILLEQYHFLDTLLILLLFGWSVIPFIYLLSYLYSSSTSAYIKIFVLNHCLGFMSIILDAVVNIIPGKGFANFLPFRSFL
;
A
#
# COMPACT_ATOMS: atom_id res chain seq x y z
N MET A 1 2.92 -7.56 -19.44
CA MET A 1 3.25 -7.43 -18.01
C MET A 1 2.20 -6.63 -17.24
N TYR A 2 1.89 -5.38 -17.61
CA TYR A 2 0.81 -4.61 -16.96
C TYR A 2 -0.56 -5.31 -16.95
N LEU A 3 -0.94 -5.91 -18.09
CA LEU A 3 -2.18 -6.67 -18.23
C LEU A 3 -2.27 -7.90 -17.30
N LEU A 4 -1.14 -8.45 -16.84
CA LEU A 4 -1.11 -9.57 -15.89
C LEU A 4 -1.48 -9.12 -14.48
N MET A 5 -0.98 -7.96 -14.06
CA MET A 5 -1.27 -7.40 -12.74
C MET A 5 -2.74 -6.97 -12.55
N ARG A 6 -3.52 -6.95 -13.63
CA ARG A 6 -4.89 -6.46 -13.68
C ARG A 6 -5.94 -7.47 -13.18
N GLY A 7 -5.61 -8.78 -13.18
CA GLY A 7 -6.52 -9.83 -12.72
C GLY A 7 -6.37 -10.20 -11.24
N ILE A 8 -5.39 -9.62 -10.56
CA ILE A 8 -4.90 -10.19 -9.32
C ILE A 8 -5.44 -9.42 -8.13
N SER A 9 -6.26 -10.12 -7.35
CA SER A 9 -6.86 -9.54 -6.15
C SER A 9 -6.00 -9.87 -4.95
N PHE A 10 -5.47 -8.84 -4.33
CA PHE A 10 -4.72 -8.97 -3.10
C PHE A 10 -5.69 -9.43 -2.00
N SER A 11 -5.45 -10.59 -1.41
CA SER A 11 -6.12 -10.99 -0.20
C SER A 11 -5.54 -10.13 0.93
N LYS A 12 -6.32 -9.16 1.43
CA LYS A 12 -5.86 -8.42 2.62
C LYS A 12 -6.02 -9.38 3.81
N PRO A 13 -4.96 -9.65 4.60
CA PRO A 13 -5.11 -10.46 5.81
C PRO A 13 -6.18 -9.83 6.70
N ARG A 14 -6.99 -10.70 7.33
CA ARG A 14 -8.14 -10.28 8.15
C ARG A 14 -7.60 -9.50 9.35
N GLU A 15 -7.75 -8.18 9.33
CA GLU A 15 -7.31 -7.34 10.45
C GLU A 15 -8.14 -7.71 11.70
N PRO A 16 -7.49 -7.91 12.86
CA PRO A 16 -8.20 -8.20 14.10
C PRO A 16 -9.05 -7.00 14.52
N GLY A 17 -10.17 -7.26 15.21
CA GLY A 17 -11.00 -6.20 15.77
C GLY A 17 -10.20 -5.33 16.74
N ARG A 18 -10.40 -4.01 16.68
CA ARG A 18 -9.72 -3.06 17.56
C ARG A 18 -10.57 -2.83 18.81
N VAL A 19 -9.99 -3.12 19.97
CA VAL A 19 -10.59 -2.78 21.27
C VAL A 19 -10.53 -1.26 21.48
N MET A 20 -11.65 -0.66 21.89
CA MET A 20 -11.77 0.77 22.16
C MET A 20 -11.28 1.07 23.57
N ASP A 21 -9.96 1.03 23.72
CA ASP A 21 -9.27 1.32 24.97
C ASP A 21 -8.26 2.47 24.85
N LEU A 22 -8.12 3.25 25.92
CA LEU A 22 -7.14 4.33 26.05
C LEU A 22 -5.70 3.80 26.01
N GLU A 23 -5.48 2.58 26.49
CA GLU A 23 -4.16 1.94 26.46
C GLU A 23 -3.59 1.82 25.03
N GLN A 24 -4.45 1.76 24.01
CA GLN A 24 -4.04 1.72 22.60
C GLN A 24 -3.37 3.03 22.13
N TYR A 25 -3.48 4.10 22.91
CA TYR A 25 -2.86 5.40 22.68
C TYR A 25 -1.66 5.66 23.60
N GLY A 26 -1.28 4.69 24.44
CA GLY A 26 -0.21 4.84 25.42
C GLY A 26 -0.68 5.52 26.71
N GLU A 27 0.18 6.31 27.32
CA GLU A 27 -0.11 7.10 28.51
C GLU A 27 -0.71 8.45 28.09
N THR A 28 -1.98 8.66 28.41
CA THR A 28 -2.72 9.89 28.08
C THR A 28 -3.09 10.64 29.35
N ILE A 29 -3.20 11.96 29.22
CA ILE A 29 -3.70 12.83 30.28
C ILE A 29 -5.20 12.97 30.03
N VAL A 30 -6.02 12.69 31.05
CA VAL A 30 -7.48 12.85 31.00
C VAL A 30 -7.88 14.00 31.91
N PRO A 31 -8.08 15.21 31.34
CA PRO A 31 -8.61 16.34 32.07
C PRO A 31 -10.07 16.09 32.43
N PHE A 32 -10.43 16.32 33.68
CA PHE A 32 -11.81 16.20 34.13
C PHE A 32 -12.24 17.35 35.04
N SER A 33 -13.53 17.70 35.00
CA SER A 33 -14.13 18.70 35.89
C SER A 33 -15.47 18.15 36.39
N ILE A 34 -15.67 18.14 37.71
CA ILE A 34 -16.89 17.61 38.32
C ILE A 34 -17.46 18.67 39.26
N SER A 35 -18.71 19.06 39.05
CA SER A 35 -19.41 20.09 39.83
C SER A 35 -20.83 19.63 40.19
N GLY A 36 -21.22 19.78 41.46
CA GLY A 36 -22.57 19.48 41.95
C GLY A 36 -22.62 18.70 43.27
N ASP A 37 -23.63 17.83 43.42
CA ASP A 37 -23.94 17.07 44.63
C ASP A 37 -22.72 16.26 45.16
N PRO A 38 -22.25 16.51 46.40
CA PRO A 38 -21.02 15.92 46.94
C PRO A 38 -21.01 14.38 46.99
N ASP A 39 -22.14 13.73 47.23
CA ASP A 39 -22.16 12.27 47.43
C ASP A 39 -22.05 11.53 46.09
N LEU A 40 -22.80 11.99 45.08
CA LEU A 40 -22.76 11.42 43.74
C LEU A 40 -21.43 11.70 43.03
N THR A 41 -20.95 12.94 43.15
CA THR A 41 -19.69 13.37 42.53
C THR A 41 -18.51 12.58 43.10
N LYS A 42 -18.43 12.40 44.43
CA LYS A 42 -17.37 11.62 45.06
C LYS A 42 -17.34 10.16 44.63
N ASN A 43 -18.51 9.52 44.47
CA ASN A 43 -18.58 8.15 43.98
C ASN A 43 -18.10 8.04 42.51
N LEU A 44 -18.56 8.95 41.65
CA LEU A 44 -18.18 8.97 40.24
C LEU A 44 -16.68 9.27 40.05
N THR A 45 -16.12 10.23 40.77
CA THR A 45 -14.68 10.51 40.75
C THR A 45 -13.87 9.28 41.18
N LYS A 46 -14.32 8.58 42.22
CA LYS A 46 -13.65 7.37 42.69
C LYS A 46 -13.68 6.25 41.64
N ASN A 47 -14.82 6.02 41.00
CA ASN A 47 -14.94 5.01 39.93
C ASN A 47 -14.08 5.38 38.70
N LEU A 48 -14.07 6.66 38.33
CA LEU A 48 -13.23 7.18 37.25
C LEU A 48 -11.75 6.97 37.55
N GLU A 49 -11.31 7.30 38.77
CA GLU A 49 -9.92 7.10 39.19
C GLU A 49 -9.52 5.62 39.16
N ILE A 50 -10.37 4.72 39.66
CA ILE A 50 -10.10 3.28 39.65
C ILE A 50 -9.90 2.80 38.21
N MET A 51 -10.83 3.15 37.32
CA MET A 51 -10.79 2.71 35.92
C MET A 51 -9.60 3.29 35.15
N LEU A 52 -9.31 4.59 35.29
CA LEU A 52 -8.24 5.24 34.54
C LEU A 52 -6.84 4.91 35.10
N LYS A 53 -6.68 4.76 36.42
CA LYS A 53 -5.41 4.31 37.01
C LYS A 53 -5.11 2.85 36.66
N ALA A 54 -6.12 1.98 36.63
CA ALA A 54 -5.95 0.59 36.17
C ALA A 54 -5.37 0.54 34.75
N LYS A 55 -5.74 1.52 33.91
CA LYS A 55 -5.29 1.68 32.52
C LYS A 55 -4.03 2.54 32.34
N LYS A 56 -3.33 2.88 33.43
CA LYS A 56 -2.13 3.73 33.43
C LYS A 56 -2.32 5.10 32.78
N GLN A 57 -3.48 5.72 33.02
CA GLN A 57 -3.80 7.07 32.50
C GLN A 57 -3.63 8.10 33.61
N GLU A 58 -3.11 9.29 33.26
CA GLU A 58 -2.91 10.39 34.21
C GLU A 58 -4.20 11.22 34.29
N LEU A 59 -4.82 11.28 35.47
CA LEU A 59 -5.99 12.14 35.69
C LEU A 59 -5.55 13.54 36.09
N HIS A 60 -6.17 14.56 35.50
CA HIS A 60 -5.94 15.95 35.85
C HIS A 60 -7.24 16.68 36.16
N ASP A 61 -7.42 17.09 37.41
CA ASP A 61 -8.59 17.87 37.84
C ASP A 61 -8.46 19.32 37.35
N VAL A 62 -9.43 19.77 36.55
CA VAL A 62 -9.52 21.12 36.00
C VAL A 62 -10.67 21.85 36.68
N GLN A 63 -10.33 22.78 37.57
CA GLN A 63 -11.35 23.62 38.21
C GLN A 63 -11.91 24.64 37.20
N GLY A 64 -13.16 24.44 36.78
CA GLY A 64 -13.90 25.36 35.91
C GLY A 64 -14.05 24.87 34.47
N ASP A 65 -13.81 25.76 33.52
CA ASP A 65 -14.04 25.54 32.09
C ASP A 65 -12.96 24.65 31.44
N VAL A 66 -13.32 23.37 31.24
CA VAL A 66 -12.48 22.36 30.57
C VAL A 66 -12.17 22.76 29.13
N GLN A 67 -13.10 23.40 28.42
CA GLN A 67 -12.88 23.79 27.03
C GLN A 67 -11.77 24.85 26.93
N GLY A 68 -11.81 25.87 27.80
CA GLY A 68 -10.75 26.86 27.91
C GLY A 68 -9.38 26.25 28.27
N TYR A 69 -9.35 25.24 29.14
CA TYR A 69 -8.12 24.51 29.47
C TYR A 69 -7.53 23.77 28.27
N LEU A 70 -8.37 23.04 27.54
CA LEU A 70 -7.96 22.28 26.34
C LEU A 70 -7.38 23.19 25.26
N LEU A 71 -7.96 24.38 25.06
CA LEU A 71 -7.48 25.35 24.06
C LEU A 71 -6.17 26.06 24.46
N ARG A 72 -5.93 26.26 25.76
CA ARG A 72 -4.74 26.98 26.25
C ARG A 72 -3.53 26.06 26.45
N ASN A 73 -3.76 24.81 26.85
CA ASN A 73 -2.68 23.90 27.20
C ASN A 73 -2.11 23.17 25.98
N LYS A 74 -0.90 23.57 25.56
CA LYS A 74 -0.20 22.95 24.41
C LYS A 74 0.07 21.45 24.59
N LYS A 75 0.20 20.96 25.84
CA LYS A 75 0.41 19.52 26.09
C LYS A 75 -0.80 18.68 25.71
N CYS A 76 -2.01 19.24 25.81
CA CYS A 76 -3.24 18.53 25.50
C CYS A 76 -3.47 18.29 24.01
N ILE A 77 -2.77 18.99 23.12
CA ILE A 77 -2.87 18.78 21.67
C ILE A 77 -2.56 17.32 21.32
N TYR A 78 -1.54 16.74 21.95
CA TYR A 78 -1.08 15.38 21.67
C TYR A 78 -1.39 14.36 22.78
N SER A 79 -1.50 14.82 24.03
CA SER A 79 -1.62 13.91 25.19
C SER A 79 -3.04 13.74 25.71
N CYS A 80 -3.96 14.65 25.37
CA CYS A 80 -5.35 14.62 25.84
C CYS A 80 -6.23 14.05 24.72
N ILE A 81 -6.48 12.73 24.75
CA ILE A 81 -7.34 12.06 23.76
C ILE A 81 -8.82 12.30 24.09
N ILE A 82 -9.16 12.27 25.37
CA ILE A 82 -10.49 12.57 25.88
C ILE A 82 -10.41 13.52 27.07
N ALA A 83 -11.49 14.28 27.28
CA ALA A 83 -11.73 15.04 28.49
C ALA A 83 -13.20 14.97 28.86
N LEU A 84 -13.52 15.14 30.15
CA LEU A 84 -14.89 15.01 30.64
C LEU A 84 -15.28 16.14 31.59
N SER A 85 -16.53 16.56 31.53
CA SER A 85 -17.14 17.47 32.49
C SER A 85 -18.48 16.90 32.94
N LEU A 86 -18.68 16.89 34.25
CA LEU A 86 -19.92 16.46 34.88
C LEU A 86 -20.51 17.62 35.66
N THR A 87 -21.71 18.03 35.26
CA THR A 87 -22.49 19.04 35.97
C THR A 87 -23.77 18.39 36.51
N VAL A 88 -23.88 18.32 37.83
CA VAL A 88 -25.04 17.76 38.53
C VAL A 88 -25.86 18.90 39.12
N THR A 89 -27.03 19.16 38.55
CA THR A 89 -28.05 20.07 39.07
C THR A 89 -29.16 19.27 39.74
N ARG A 90 -29.98 19.89 40.60
CA ARG A 90 -31.09 19.21 41.31
C ARG A 90 -32.05 18.45 40.39
N ASP A 91 -32.28 18.97 39.17
CA ASP A 91 -33.25 18.39 38.22
C ASP A 91 -32.61 17.70 37.00
N LYS A 92 -31.32 17.96 36.71
CA LYS A 92 -30.64 17.45 35.51
C LYS A 92 -29.19 17.08 35.82
N LYS A 93 -28.78 15.91 35.31
CA LYS A 93 -27.38 15.46 35.25
C LYS A 93 -26.91 15.61 33.81
N GLU A 94 -25.86 16.37 33.60
CA GLU A 94 -25.29 16.61 32.27
C GLU A 94 -23.84 16.14 32.24
N PHE A 95 -23.56 15.24 31.31
CA PHE A 95 -22.25 14.69 31.04
C PHE A 95 -21.78 15.23 29.69
N THR A 96 -20.68 15.96 29.69
CA THR A 96 -20.05 16.50 28.49
C THR A 96 -18.71 15.82 28.30
N PHE A 97 -18.51 15.19 27.14
CA PHE A 97 -17.24 14.58 26.76
C PHE A 97 -16.66 15.33 25.56
N TRP A 98 -15.39 15.71 25.67
CA TRP A 98 -14.61 16.20 24.54
C TRP A 98 -13.67 15.10 24.06
N PHE A 99 -13.49 15.02 22.76
CA PHE A 99 -12.61 14.06 22.11
C PHE A 99 -11.70 14.79 21.14
N ASN A 100 -10.48 14.28 20.98
CA ASN A 100 -9.53 14.83 20.03
C ASN A 100 -9.77 14.24 18.64
N ASN A 101 -10.16 15.07 17.67
CA ASN A 101 -10.48 14.64 16.30
C ASN A 101 -9.25 14.20 15.48
N GLU A 102 -8.03 14.43 15.96
CA GLU A 102 -6.82 13.85 15.36
C GLU A 102 -6.72 12.33 15.62
N ALA A 103 -7.30 11.86 16.72
CA ALA A 103 -7.35 10.45 17.07
C ALA A 103 -8.62 9.80 16.50
N TYR A 104 -8.48 9.01 15.44
CA TYR A 104 -9.61 8.41 14.70
C TYR A 104 -10.66 7.67 15.56
N HIS A 105 -10.25 7.04 16.67
CA HIS A 105 -11.13 6.24 17.52
C HIS A 105 -11.57 6.98 18.80
N SER A 106 -11.17 8.26 18.97
CA SER A 106 -11.49 9.03 20.16
C SER A 106 -12.99 9.22 20.43
N PRO A 107 -13.90 9.36 19.42
CA PRO A 107 -15.32 9.54 19.71
C PRO A 107 -15.97 8.26 20.25
N SER A 108 -15.62 7.10 19.69
CA SER A 108 -16.11 5.81 20.19
C SER A 108 -15.52 5.45 21.55
N LEU A 109 -14.28 5.89 21.80
CA LEU A 109 -13.58 5.65 23.06
C LEU A 109 -14.13 6.54 24.19
N SER A 110 -14.46 7.80 23.92
CA SER A 110 -15.11 8.68 24.92
C SER A 110 -16.46 8.13 25.36
N LEU A 111 -17.23 7.58 24.42
CA LEU A 111 -18.50 6.92 24.70
C LEU A 111 -18.32 5.63 25.52
N SER A 112 -17.35 4.78 25.16
CA SER A 112 -16.99 3.58 25.94
C SER A 112 -16.62 3.91 27.39
N VAL A 113 -15.87 4.99 27.61
CA VAL A 113 -15.50 5.47 28.95
C VAL A 113 -16.73 5.94 29.73
N LEU A 114 -17.60 6.73 29.11
CA LEU A 114 -18.85 7.19 29.71
C LEU A 114 -19.76 6.02 30.12
N GLU A 115 -19.97 5.05 29.22
CA GLU A 115 -20.82 3.88 29.49
C GLU A 115 -20.26 3.03 30.63
N ASN A 116 -18.94 2.85 30.68
CA ASN A 116 -18.28 2.15 31.78
C ASN A 116 -18.49 2.86 33.13
N ILE A 117 -18.33 4.18 33.18
CA ILE A 117 -18.53 4.96 34.42
C ILE A 117 -19.97 4.82 34.93
N ILE A 118 -20.95 4.93 34.02
CA ILE A 118 -22.37 4.76 34.36
C ILE A 118 -22.62 3.32 34.85
N PHE A 119 -22.09 2.32 34.15
CA PHE A 119 -22.29 0.93 34.50
C PHE A 119 -21.67 0.56 35.85
N MET A 120 -20.45 1.04 36.15
CA MET A 120 -19.83 0.89 37.46
C MET A 120 -20.66 1.55 38.56
N SER A 121 -21.26 2.70 38.27
CA SER A 121 -22.12 3.39 39.24
C SER A 121 -23.42 2.64 39.53
N LEU A 122 -23.92 1.82 38.62
CA LEU A 122 -25.18 1.09 38.77
C LEU A 122 -24.97 -0.34 39.29
N SER A 123 -23.92 -1.02 38.83
CA SER A 123 -23.68 -2.45 39.06
C SER A 123 -22.57 -2.75 40.06
N GLY A 124 -21.83 -1.73 40.49
CA GLY A 124 -20.71 -1.85 41.43
C GLY A 124 -19.33 -1.62 40.78
N PRO A 125 -18.27 -1.42 41.59
CA PRO A 125 -16.96 -1.00 41.10
C PRO A 125 -16.22 -2.03 40.25
N ASP A 126 -16.59 -3.32 40.32
CA ASP A 126 -15.95 -4.40 39.56
C ASP A 126 -16.61 -4.63 38.19
N ALA A 127 -17.64 -3.86 37.85
CA ALA A 127 -18.42 -4.05 36.63
C ALA A 127 -17.76 -3.32 35.44
N THR A 128 -17.42 -4.03 34.36
CA THR A 128 -16.73 -3.46 33.19
C THR A 128 -17.38 -3.86 31.87
N ILE A 129 -17.39 -2.95 30.90
CA ILE A 129 -17.86 -3.14 29.53
C ILE A 129 -16.68 -3.00 28.56
N THR A 130 -16.51 -3.97 27.67
CA THR A 130 -15.51 -3.94 26.61
C THR A 130 -16.16 -3.66 25.26
N VAL A 131 -15.75 -2.57 24.60
CA VAL A 131 -16.22 -2.19 23.26
C VAL A 131 -15.15 -2.52 22.24
N SER A 132 -15.50 -3.21 21.15
CA SER A 132 -14.59 -3.52 20.05
C SER A 132 -15.19 -3.15 18.70
N ASN A 133 -14.41 -2.52 17.83
CA ASN A 133 -14.80 -2.28 16.44
C ASN A 133 -14.18 -3.33 15.54
N THR A 134 -15.02 -4.10 14.87
CA THR A 134 -14.59 -5.02 13.81
C THR A 134 -15.24 -4.59 12.51
N PRO A 135 -14.46 -4.18 11.49
CA PRO A 135 -15.05 -3.75 10.23
C PRO A 135 -15.80 -4.92 9.57
N GLN A 136 -16.99 -4.62 9.05
CA GLN A 136 -17.77 -5.61 8.33
C GLN A 136 -17.00 -6.09 7.08
N PRO A 137 -16.99 -7.40 6.78
CA PRO A 137 -16.37 -7.90 5.57
C PRO A 137 -16.95 -7.19 4.34
N GLN A 138 -16.08 -6.66 3.48
CA GLN A 138 -16.52 -6.01 2.26
C GLN A 138 -17.14 -7.07 1.35
N ARG A 139 -18.37 -6.83 0.86
CA ARG A 139 -18.96 -7.69 -0.19
C ARG A 139 -18.05 -7.65 -1.42
N VAL A 140 -17.76 -8.82 -1.99
CA VAL A 140 -16.87 -9.00 -3.15
C VAL A 140 -17.48 -8.44 -4.46
N THR A 141 -18.69 -7.88 -4.40
CA THR A 141 -19.33 -7.22 -5.54
C THR A 141 -18.66 -5.87 -5.83
N GLU A 142 -17.83 -5.89 -6.87
CA GLU A 142 -17.58 -4.78 -7.81
C GLU A 142 -17.35 -3.41 -7.15
N ASN A 143 -16.15 -3.19 -6.62
CA ASN A 143 -15.39 -1.93 -6.74
C ASN A 143 -14.07 -2.01 -5.94
N LYS A 144 -13.21 -2.98 -6.30
CA LYS A 144 -11.81 -3.08 -5.80
C LYS A 144 -10.89 -1.96 -6.35
N TYR A 145 -11.43 -0.96 -7.05
CA TYR A 145 -10.64 -0.07 -7.90
C TYR A 145 -9.89 1.07 -7.18
N ASN A 146 -10.25 1.49 -5.96
CA ASN A 146 -9.73 2.78 -5.46
C ASN A 146 -8.60 2.73 -4.42
N LYS A 147 -8.45 1.65 -3.64
CA LYS A 147 -7.37 1.58 -2.61
C LYS A 147 -6.31 0.52 -2.90
N GLN A 148 -6.68 -0.52 -3.65
CA GLN A 148 -5.76 -1.55 -4.14
C GLN A 148 -4.94 -1.09 -5.36
N SER A 149 -5.50 -0.16 -6.14
CA SER A 149 -4.93 0.28 -7.42
C SER A 149 -3.67 1.13 -7.24
N THR A 150 -3.58 1.96 -6.19
CA THR A 150 -2.42 2.85 -6.02
C THR A 150 -1.12 2.10 -5.73
N SER A 151 -1.15 1.09 -4.85
CA SER A 151 0.02 0.23 -4.59
C SER A 151 0.35 -0.67 -5.79
N ALA A 152 -0.67 -1.23 -6.46
CA ALA A 152 -0.48 -2.05 -7.65
C ALA A 152 0.14 -1.25 -8.81
N LEU A 153 -0.32 -0.02 -9.05
CA LEU A 153 0.23 0.87 -10.07
C LEU A 153 1.69 1.23 -9.77
N GLN A 154 2.05 1.45 -8.50
CA GLN A 154 3.44 1.72 -8.12
C GLN A 154 4.36 0.52 -8.44
N ILE A 155 3.91 -0.70 -8.17
CA ILE A 155 4.65 -1.93 -8.52
C ILE A 155 4.82 -2.03 -10.04
N VAL A 156 3.76 -1.80 -10.82
CA VAL A 156 3.81 -1.78 -12.29
C VAL A 156 4.83 -0.77 -12.80
N PHE A 157 4.79 0.47 -12.30
CA PHE A 157 5.69 1.54 -12.77
C PHE A 157 7.16 1.20 -12.48
N ASN A 158 7.44 0.70 -11.27
CA ASN A 158 8.79 0.28 -10.89
C ASN A 158 9.28 -0.88 -11.76
N LEU A 159 8.42 -1.86 -12.03
CA LEU A 159 8.76 -3.01 -12.85
C LEU A 159 8.96 -2.61 -14.32
N LEU A 160 8.12 -1.73 -14.87
CA LEU A 160 8.29 -1.17 -16.20
C LEU A 160 9.61 -0.41 -16.32
N PHE A 161 9.93 0.42 -15.34
CA PHE A 161 11.17 1.18 -15.30
C PHE A 161 12.39 0.26 -15.25
N GLY A 162 12.40 -0.72 -14.34
CA GLY A 162 13.48 -1.70 -14.21
C GLY A 162 13.69 -2.53 -15.48
N MET A 163 12.60 -3.05 -16.07
CA MET A 163 12.68 -3.83 -17.31
C MET A 163 13.15 -2.99 -18.49
N SER A 164 12.72 -1.72 -18.61
CA SER A 164 13.18 -0.84 -19.68
C SER A 164 14.67 -0.52 -19.58
N ILE A 165 15.19 -0.32 -18.37
CA ILE A 165 16.64 -0.12 -18.13
C ILE A 165 17.40 -1.39 -18.54
N PHE A 166 16.95 -2.54 -18.02
CA PHE A 166 17.59 -3.83 -18.24
C PHE A 166 17.65 -4.19 -19.73
N THR A 167 16.52 -4.16 -20.44
CA THR A 167 16.49 -4.54 -21.85
C THR A 167 17.31 -3.60 -22.71
N SER A 168 17.28 -2.29 -22.44
CA SER A 168 18.08 -1.31 -23.20
C SER A 168 19.58 -1.58 -23.12
N GLY A 169 20.05 -2.24 -22.06
CA GLY A 169 21.44 -2.64 -21.90
C GLY A 169 21.98 -3.54 -23.03
N PHE A 170 21.15 -4.38 -23.63
CA PHE A 170 21.55 -5.26 -24.75
C PHE A 170 22.04 -4.50 -25.98
N CYS A 171 21.69 -3.22 -26.13
CA CYS A 171 22.21 -2.41 -27.24
C CYS A 171 23.68 -2.03 -27.07
N LEU A 172 24.21 -1.99 -25.85
CA LEU A 172 25.55 -1.45 -25.56
C LEU A 172 26.64 -2.26 -26.27
N MET A 173 26.59 -3.59 -26.15
CA MET A 173 27.58 -4.47 -26.76
C MET A 173 27.47 -4.43 -28.29
N THR A 174 26.25 -4.59 -28.81
CA THR A 174 25.96 -4.55 -30.26
C THR A 174 26.43 -3.25 -30.94
N VAL A 175 26.19 -2.09 -30.31
CA VAL A 175 26.63 -0.80 -30.88
C VAL A 175 28.14 -0.66 -30.78
N THR A 176 28.74 -1.05 -29.65
CA THR A 176 30.18 -0.93 -29.42
C THR A 176 30.98 -1.76 -30.42
N GLU A 177 30.59 -3.01 -30.67
CA GLU A 177 31.26 -3.89 -31.64
C GLU A 177 31.19 -3.38 -33.08
N ARG A 178 30.10 -2.68 -33.43
CA ARG A 178 29.95 -2.05 -34.74
C ARG A 178 30.79 -0.78 -34.87
N VAL A 179 30.82 0.06 -33.83
CA VAL A 179 31.56 1.33 -33.83
C VAL A 179 33.07 1.08 -33.78
N SER A 180 33.53 0.12 -32.97
CA SER A 180 34.94 -0.27 -32.85
C SER A 180 35.45 -1.08 -34.04
N LYS A 181 34.57 -1.44 -34.99
CA LYS A 181 34.85 -2.32 -36.13
C LYS A 181 35.27 -3.74 -35.73
N ALA A 182 35.13 -4.14 -34.45
CA ALA A 182 35.39 -5.50 -33.99
C ALA A 182 34.57 -6.53 -34.78
N LYS A 183 33.30 -6.22 -35.07
CA LYS A 183 32.43 -7.05 -35.91
C LYS A 183 32.99 -7.26 -37.33
N HIS A 184 33.63 -6.23 -37.90
CA HIS A 184 34.22 -6.34 -39.23
C HIS A 184 35.46 -7.26 -39.21
N ILE A 185 36.30 -7.13 -38.18
CA ILE A 185 37.46 -8.00 -37.97
C ILE A 185 37.03 -9.46 -37.84
N GLN A 186 35.97 -9.75 -37.07
CA GLN A 186 35.44 -11.10 -36.94
C GLN A 186 34.97 -11.70 -38.28
N PHE A 187 34.36 -10.89 -39.15
CA PHE A 187 33.96 -11.35 -40.49
C PHE A 187 35.15 -11.55 -41.43
N VAL A 188 36.18 -10.71 -41.36
CA VAL A 188 37.42 -10.90 -42.13
C VAL A 188 38.15 -12.16 -41.70
N SER A 189 38.06 -12.55 -40.43
CA SER A 189 38.59 -13.83 -39.90
C SER A 189 37.80 -15.08 -40.31
N GLY A 190 36.77 -14.95 -41.17
CA GLY A 190 36.02 -16.09 -41.72
C GLY A 190 34.81 -16.53 -40.90
N VAL A 191 34.35 -15.74 -39.91
CA VAL A 191 33.12 -16.05 -39.18
C VAL A 191 31.91 -15.80 -40.07
N TYR A 192 31.05 -16.81 -40.19
CA TYR A 192 29.81 -16.70 -40.95
C TYR A 192 28.78 -15.80 -40.24
N THR A 193 28.12 -14.92 -40.98
CA THR A 193 27.19 -13.90 -40.45
C THR A 193 26.09 -14.50 -39.57
N PHE A 194 25.52 -15.65 -39.95
CA PHE A 194 24.47 -16.30 -39.17
C PHE A 194 24.97 -16.79 -37.81
N ASN A 195 26.17 -17.38 -37.75
CA ASN A 195 26.75 -17.87 -36.49
C ASN A 195 27.05 -16.73 -35.52
N PHE A 196 27.49 -15.58 -36.03
CA PHE A 196 27.69 -14.38 -35.22
C PHE A 196 26.39 -13.93 -34.53
N TRP A 197 25.30 -13.78 -35.30
CA TRP A 197 24.02 -13.33 -34.74
C TRP A 197 23.36 -14.37 -33.83
N LEU A 198 23.46 -15.64 -34.18
CA LEU A 198 22.92 -16.72 -33.34
C LEU A 198 23.66 -16.77 -32.00
N SER A 199 24.99 -16.67 -32.02
CA SER A 199 25.79 -16.63 -30.79
C SER A 199 25.45 -15.42 -29.92
N ALA A 200 25.31 -14.24 -30.52
CA ALA A 200 24.94 -13.02 -29.80
C ALA A 200 23.53 -13.14 -29.17
N LEU A 201 22.55 -13.60 -29.95
CA LEU A 201 21.18 -13.79 -29.49
C LEU A 201 21.09 -14.83 -28.36
N LEU A 202 21.77 -15.96 -28.50
CA LEU A 202 21.78 -17.00 -27.46
C LEU A 202 22.40 -16.49 -26.16
N TRP A 203 23.50 -15.73 -26.25
CA TRP A 203 24.14 -15.14 -25.08
C TRP A 203 23.22 -14.16 -24.36
N ASP A 204 22.58 -13.25 -25.10
CA ASP A 204 21.66 -12.27 -24.52
C ASP A 204 20.40 -12.94 -23.95
N LEU A 205 19.90 -14.02 -24.56
CA LEU A 205 18.79 -14.82 -24.02
C LEU A 205 19.16 -15.53 -22.71
N ILE A 206 20.40 -16.02 -22.56
CA ILE A 206 20.88 -16.61 -21.31
C ILE A 206 20.93 -15.53 -20.22
N ILE A 207 21.47 -14.35 -20.52
CA ILE A 207 21.48 -13.22 -19.58
C ILE A 207 20.06 -12.83 -19.17
N HIS A 208 19.13 -12.76 -20.13
CA HIS A 208 17.73 -12.46 -19.88
C HIS A 208 17.04 -13.53 -19.01
N PHE A 209 17.33 -14.82 -19.26
CA PHE A 209 16.82 -15.91 -18.45
C PHE A 209 17.28 -15.80 -16.98
N VAL A 210 18.57 -15.53 -16.76
CA VAL A 210 19.11 -15.32 -15.40
C VAL A 210 18.46 -14.12 -14.72
N ALA A 211 18.28 -13.00 -15.44
CA ALA A 211 17.60 -11.84 -14.91
C ALA A 211 16.13 -12.12 -14.53
N CYS A 212 15.40 -12.88 -15.36
CA CYS A 212 14.04 -13.31 -15.06
C CYS A 212 13.99 -14.20 -13.81
N ALA A 213 14.92 -15.14 -13.66
CA ALA A 213 15.01 -15.99 -12.48
C ALA A 213 15.27 -15.18 -11.20
N LEU A 214 16.19 -14.20 -11.26
CA LEU A 214 16.46 -13.29 -10.13
C LEU A 214 15.24 -12.43 -9.78
N LEU A 215 14.54 -11.91 -10.79
CA LEU A 215 13.34 -11.10 -10.62
C LEU A 215 12.21 -11.92 -9.95
N LEU A 216 12.03 -13.18 -10.35
CA LEU A 216 11.09 -14.09 -9.72
C LEU A 216 11.49 -14.46 -8.28
N LEU A 217 12.78 -14.63 -8.01
CA LEU A 217 13.29 -14.86 -6.65
C LEU A 217 12.97 -13.68 -5.73
N VAL A 218 13.14 -12.45 -6.21
CA VAL A 218 12.78 -11.25 -5.44
C VAL A 218 11.28 -11.22 -5.14
N PHE A 219 10.43 -11.60 -6.09
CA PHE A 219 8.98 -11.70 -5.86
C PHE A 219 8.60 -12.77 -4.85
N LEU A 220 9.30 -13.92 -4.85
CA LEU A 220 9.11 -14.96 -3.86
C LEU A 220 9.50 -14.51 -2.44
N ILE A 221 10.62 -13.79 -2.29
CA ILE A 221 11.07 -13.28 -0.99
C ILE A 221 10.15 -12.18 -0.45
N THR A 222 9.59 -11.35 -1.34
CA THR A 222 8.77 -10.19 -0.95
C THR A 222 7.32 -10.58 -0.63
N ASP A 223 6.98 -11.87 -0.65
CA ASP A 223 5.62 -12.41 -0.44
C ASP A 223 4.57 -11.66 -1.25
N VAL A 224 4.94 -11.34 -2.49
CA VAL A 224 4.02 -10.72 -3.44
C VAL A 224 3.17 -11.85 -4.01
N ASP A 225 2.22 -12.32 -3.20
CA ASP A 225 1.26 -13.42 -3.47
C ASP A 225 0.64 -13.32 -4.88
N ILE A 226 0.55 -12.08 -5.36
CA ILE A 226 0.01 -11.65 -6.63
C ILE A 226 0.50 -12.51 -7.81
N LEU A 227 1.80 -12.78 -7.92
CA LEU A 227 2.39 -13.44 -9.10
C LEU A 227 2.58 -14.95 -8.94
N LEU A 228 2.33 -15.49 -7.74
CA LEU A 228 2.72 -16.84 -7.34
C LEU A 228 1.55 -17.67 -6.79
N GLU A 229 0.46 -17.04 -6.38
CA GLU A 229 -0.71 -17.73 -5.88
C GLU A 229 -1.46 -18.41 -7.03
N GLN A 230 -1.72 -19.72 -6.89
CA GLN A 230 -2.44 -20.59 -7.84
C GLN A 230 -1.71 -20.98 -9.15
N TYR A 231 -0.51 -21.57 -9.09
CA TYR A 231 0.13 -22.29 -10.23
C TYR A 231 0.59 -21.44 -11.45
N HIS A 232 0.49 -20.11 -11.41
CA HIS A 232 0.86 -19.24 -12.56
C HIS A 232 2.34 -18.82 -12.60
N PHE A 233 3.22 -19.45 -11.81
CA PHE A 233 4.66 -19.19 -11.85
C PHE A 233 5.26 -19.46 -13.23
N LEU A 234 4.88 -20.60 -13.83
CA LEU A 234 5.36 -21.01 -15.14
C LEU A 234 4.87 -20.06 -16.23
N ASP A 235 3.62 -19.60 -16.13
CA ASP A 235 3.04 -18.65 -17.08
C ASP A 235 3.73 -17.28 -17.01
N THR A 236 4.03 -16.81 -15.80
CA THR A 236 4.77 -15.56 -15.58
C THR A 236 6.18 -15.66 -16.15
N LEU A 237 6.88 -16.77 -15.90
CA LEU A 237 8.20 -17.04 -16.48
C LEU A 237 8.12 -17.09 -18.01
N LEU A 238 7.16 -17.82 -18.58
CA LEU A 238 6.98 -17.96 -20.02
C LEU A 238 6.76 -16.60 -20.69
N ILE A 239 5.92 -15.74 -20.10
CA ILE A 239 5.65 -14.41 -20.64
C ILE A 239 6.90 -13.51 -20.57
N LEU A 240 7.67 -13.59 -19.47
CA LEU A 240 8.93 -12.85 -19.36
C LEU A 240 9.96 -13.33 -20.41
N LEU A 241 10.02 -14.63 -20.70
CA LEU A 241 10.89 -15.19 -21.74
C LEU A 241 10.44 -14.80 -23.16
N LEU A 242 9.15 -14.88 -23.45
CA LEU A 242 8.56 -14.41 -24.72
C LEU A 242 8.80 -12.92 -24.95
N PHE A 243 8.74 -12.13 -23.87
CA PHE A 243 9.11 -10.72 -23.91
C PHE A 243 10.59 -10.53 -24.29
N GLY A 244 11.50 -11.29 -23.67
CA GLY A 244 12.93 -11.31 -24.02
C GLY A 244 13.16 -11.67 -25.49
N TRP A 245 12.53 -12.74 -25.94
CA TRP A 245 12.59 -13.21 -27.33
C TRP A 245 12.15 -12.16 -28.35
N SER A 246 11.20 -11.29 -27.97
CA SER A 246 10.69 -10.24 -28.85
C SER A 246 11.51 -8.95 -28.78
N VAL A 247 11.91 -8.54 -27.58
CA VAL A 247 12.55 -7.24 -27.35
C VAL A 247 14.03 -7.23 -27.76
N ILE A 248 14.76 -8.34 -27.57
CA ILE A 248 16.20 -8.41 -27.88
C ILE A 248 16.44 -8.25 -29.40
N PRO A 249 15.78 -9.00 -30.30
CA PRO A 249 15.92 -8.77 -31.75
C PRO A 249 15.46 -7.37 -32.17
N PHE A 250 14.41 -6.84 -31.55
CA PHE A 250 13.94 -5.47 -31.81
C PHE A 250 15.02 -4.42 -31.47
N ILE A 251 15.71 -4.58 -30.34
CA ILE A 251 16.82 -3.71 -29.94
C ILE A 251 17.99 -3.82 -30.92
N TYR A 252 18.29 -5.01 -31.42
CA TYR A 252 19.35 -5.17 -32.44
C TYR A 252 19.02 -4.38 -33.71
N LEU A 253 17.76 -4.37 -34.16
CA LEU A 253 17.34 -3.55 -35.30
C LEU A 253 17.49 -2.05 -35.01
N LEU A 254 17.07 -1.59 -33.83
CA LEU A 254 17.23 -0.20 -33.39
C LEU A 254 18.70 0.22 -33.25
N SER A 255 19.58 -0.70 -32.87
CA SER A 255 21.00 -0.42 -32.64
C SER A 255 21.72 0.12 -33.88
N TYR A 256 21.23 -0.21 -35.08
CA TYR A 256 21.79 0.28 -36.35
C TYR A 256 21.60 1.77 -36.59
N LEU A 257 20.58 2.37 -35.98
CA LEU A 257 20.22 3.78 -36.18
C LEU A 257 21.14 4.75 -35.43
N TYR A 258 22.00 4.24 -34.53
CA TYR A 258 22.79 5.06 -33.63
C TYR A 258 24.28 4.85 -33.85
N SER A 259 25.08 5.91 -33.77
CA SER A 259 26.55 5.85 -33.98
C SER A 259 27.37 5.84 -32.68
N SER A 260 26.72 5.94 -31.52
CA SER A 260 27.37 5.97 -30.20
C SER A 260 26.60 5.09 -29.22
N SER A 261 27.30 4.23 -28.47
CA SER A 261 26.72 3.23 -27.56
C SER A 261 25.90 3.87 -26.43
N THR A 262 26.43 4.91 -25.78
CA THR A 262 25.73 5.62 -24.69
C THR A 262 24.48 6.35 -25.19
N SER A 263 24.57 6.98 -26.37
CA SER A 263 23.41 7.67 -26.97
C SER A 263 22.32 6.67 -27.38
N ALA A 264 22.71 5.51 -27.91
CA ALA A 264 21.77 4.44 -28.25
C ALA A 264 21.04 3.93 -27.00
N TYR A 265 21.77 3.66 -25.92
CA TYR A 265 21.20 3.18 -24.66
C TYR A 265 20.13 4.12 -24.10
N ILE A 266 20.45 5.43 -23.98
CA ILE A 266 19.50 6.41 -23.43
C ILE A 266 18.26 6.53 -24.33
N LYS A 267 18.43 6.57 -25.65
CA LYS A 267 17.31 6.75 -26.59
C LYS A 267 16.40 5.51 -26.66
N ILE A 268 16.99 4.31 -26.65
CA ILE A 268 16.24 3.04 -26.62
C ILE A 268 15.51 2.90 -25.28
N PHE A 269 16.14 3.28 -24.16
CA PHE A 269 15.49 3.32 -22.85
C PHE A 269 14.26 4.24 -22.85
N VAL A 270 14.40 5.48 -23.33
CA VAL A 270 13.29 6.43 -23.42
C VAL A 270 12.17 5.89 -24.31
N LEU A 271 12.51 5.31 -25.46
CA LEU A 271 11.53 4.70 -26.35
C LEU A 271 10.75 3.56 -25.68
N ASN A 272 11.46 2.60 -25.06
CA ASN A 272 10.85 1.47 -24.35
C ASN A 272 9.95 1.95 -23.21
N HIS A 273 10.38 2.97 -22.46
CA HIS A 273 9.60 3.53 -21.37
C HIS A 273 8.34 4.25 -21.87
N CYS A 274 8.45 5.06 -22.93
CA CYS A 274 7.29 5.71 -23.55
C CYS A 274 6.27 4.70 -24.08
N LEU A 275 6.73 3.64 -24.76
CA LEU A 275 5.84 2.57 -25.24
C LEU A 275 5.09 1.88 -24.08
N GLY A 276 5.79 1.63 -22.97
CA GLY A 276 5.19 1.09 -21.76
C GLY A 276 4.11 2.00 -21.15
N PHE A 277 4.38 3.30 -21.04
CA PHE A 277 3.38 4.26 -20.56
C PHE A 277 2.16 4.35 -21.47
N MET A 278 2.36 4.37 -22.79
CA MET A 278 1.26 4.39 -23.75
C MET A 278 0.37 3.16 -23.59
N SER A 279 0.94 1.99 -23.31
CA SER A 279 0.16 0.78 -23.01
C SER A 279 -0.68 0.92 -21.74
N ILE A 280 -0.18 1.58 -20.69
CA ILE A 280 -0.92 1.80 -19.44
C ILE A 280 -2.07 2.80 -19.67
N ILE A 281 -1.80 3.88 -20.39
CA ILE A 281 -2.82 4.90 -20.72
C ILE A 281 -3.92 4.28 -21.59
N LEU A 282 -3.55 3.50 -22.60
CA LEU A 282 -4.52 2.82 -23.47
C LEU A 282 -5.45 1.91 -22.66
N ASP A 283 -4.89 1.13 -21.74
CA ASP A 283 -5.68 0.28 -20.85
C ASP A 283 -6.61 1.09 -19.94
N ALA A 284 -6.11 2.18 -19.34
CA ALA A 284 -6.92 3.08 -18.53
C ALA A 284 -8.10 3.65 -19.33
N VAL A 285 -7.86 4.09 -20.57
CA VAL A 285 -8.91 4.59 -21.47
C VAL A 285 -9.93 3.50 -21.79
N VAL A 286 -9.49 2.28 -22.12
CA VAL A 286 -10.38 1.14 -22.37
C VAL A 286 -11.28 0.84 -21.17
N ASN A 287 -10.77 1.05 -19.95
CA ASN A 287 -11.51 0.75 -18.72
C ASN A 287 -12.50 1.84 -18.33
N ILE A 288 -12.23 3.08 -18.74
CA ILE A 288 -13.09 4.23 -18.48
C ILE A 288 -14.33 4.22 -19.39
N ILE A 289 -14.25 3.63 -20.59
CA ILE A 289 -15.38 3.55 -21.53
C ILE A 289 -16.31 2.40 -21.11
N PRO A 290 -17.44 2.66 -20.41
CA PRO A 290 -18.34 1.63 -19.95
C PRO A 290 -19.39 1.43 -21.05
N GLY A 291 -19.04 0.69 -22.12
CA GLY A 291 -19.98 0.57 -23.22
C GLY A 291 -19.50 -0.20 -24.44
N LYS A 292 -19.94 -1.46 -24.50
CA LYS A 292 -20.16 -2.28 -25.70
C LYS A 292 -18.93 -2.76 -26.49
N GLY A 293 -18.72 -4.07 -26.45
CA GLY A 293 -18.42 -4.83 -27.67
C GLY A 293 -16.96 -5.07 -28.06
N PHE A 294 -15.97 -4.80 -27.20
CA PHE A 294 -14.56 -5.15 -27.49
C PHE A 294 -14.03 -6.35 -26.70
N ALA A 295 -14.89 -7.09 -26.01
CA ALA A 295 -14.54 -8.37 -25.37
C ALA A 295 -14.17 -9.48 -26.37
N ASN A 296 -14.39 -9.27 -27.67
CA ASN A 296 -14.13 -10.25 -28.74
C ASN A 296 -12.87 -9.97 -29.58
N PHE A 297 -12.08 -8.93 -29.27
CA PHE A 297 -10.89 -8.59 -30.09
C PHE A 297 -9.54 -9.04 -29.49
N LEU A 298 -9.55 -9.63 -28.29
CA LEU A 298 -8.37 -10.29 -27.72
C LEU A 298 -8.75 -11.74 -27.40
N PRO A 299 -8.32 -12.73 -28.21
CA PRO A 299 -8.74 -14.14 -28.07
C PRO A 299 -8.09 -14.86 -26.88
N PHE A 300 -7.43 -14.16 -25.96
CA PHE A 300 -6.70 -14.75 -24.84
C PHE A 300 -7.52 -14.90 -23.55
N ARG A 301 -8.83 -14.63 -23.58
CA ARG A 301 -9.67 -14.75 -22.38
C ARG A 301 -10.07 -16.20 -22.03
N SER A 302 -9.71 -17.19 -22.85
CA SER A 302 -10.07 -18.60 -22.64
C SER A 302 -8.91 -19.51 -22.20
N PHE A 303 -7.74 -18.94 -21.91
CA PHE A 303 -6.61 -19.66 -21.34
C PHE A 303 -6.03 -18.84 -20.19
N LEU A 304 -6.77 -18.79 -19.09
CA LEU A 304 -6.35 -18.44 -17.72
C LEU A 304 -7.54 -18.74 -16.79
#